data_AF-A0A9W4UKE1-F1
#
_entry.id   AF-A0A9W4UKE1-F1
#
_cell.length_a   1.000
_cell.length_b   1.000
_cell.length_c   1.000
_cell.angle_alpha   90.00
_cell.angle_beta   90.00
_cell.angle_gamma   90.00
#
_symmetry.space_group_name_H-M   'P 1'
#
loop_
_entity.id
_entity.type
_entity.pdbx_description
1 polymer ?
#
loop_
_entity_poly.entity_id
_entity_poly.type
_entity_poly.pdbx_seq_one_letter_code
_entity_poly.pdbx_strand_id
1 'polypeptide(L)'
;MLPPTLISLLLLSLSTHATTASPSPAIVLDDYIHLMPHNTLFFRRQASPSNLQTFTQSLGGVSALPITSSGNAERPFEVDGDTFNDFATAAQRSCDRQANACSKAANDGGNKEFKVNDCDQQKNACNDAQKSATVTSFGQADANAGGGGGNNNNGAGVIASTNIGPDPQFPDFDLICDA
;
A
#
# COMPACT_ATOMS: atom_id res chain seq x y z
N MET A 1 54.23 -6.70 -6.33
CA MET A 1 54.50 -5.31 -5.87
C MET A 1 53.89 -4.37 -6.89
N LEU A 2 52.62 -3.98 -6.70
CA LEU A 2 51.89 -3.08 -7.58
C LEU A 2 52.13 -1.61 -7.14
N PRO A 3 52.22 -0.64 -8.06
CA PRO A 3 52.56 0.74 -7.73
C PRO A 3 51.41 1.45 -6.98
N PRO A 4 51.71 2.38 -6.04
CA PRO A 4 50.73 2.97 -5.13
C PRO A 4 49.88 4.09 -5.77
N THR A 5 50.01 4.34 -7.08
CA THR A 5 49.39 5.49 -7.76
C THR A 5 47.99 5.21 -8.33
N LEU A 6 47.48 3.98 -8.26
CA LEU A 6 46.15 3.61 -8.78
C LEU A 6 45.02 3.66 -7.72
N ILE A 7 45.34 3.90 -6.44
CA ILE A 7 44.34 3.92 -5.36
C ILE A 7 43.58 5.27 -5.29
N SER A 8 44.10 6.34 -5.90
CA SER A 8 43.48 7.69 -5.80
C SER A 8 42.38 7.99 -6.82
N LEU A 9 42.04 7.09 -7.75
CA LEU A 9 40.97 7.35 -8.74
C LEU A 9 39.62 6.66 -8.44
N LEU A 10 39.50 5.92 -7.34
CA LEU A 10 38.31 5.11 -7.02
C LEU A 10 37.36 5.76 -6.00
N LEU A 11 37.31 7.09 -5.92
CA LEU A 11 36.43 7.81 -4.97
C LEU A 11 35.46 8.81 -5.62
N LEU A 12 35.27 8.77 -6.95
CA LEU A 12 34.36 9.68 -7.66
C LEU A 12 33.21 8.95 -8.37
N SER A 13 32.47 8.12 -7.63
CA SER A 13 31.12 7.71 -8.04
C SER A 13 30.23 7.53 -6.80
N LEU A 14 30.13 8.58 -6.00
CA LEU A 14 29.04 8.66 -5.02
C LEU A 14 27.79 9.04 -5.80
N SER A 15 27.07 8.03 -6.29
CA SER A 15 25.74 8.17 -6.85
C SER A 15 24.88 8.97 -5.88
N THR A 16 24.46 10.16 -6.30
CA THR A 16 23.42 10.94 -5.65
C THR A 16 22.14 10.12 -5.66
N HIS A 17 21.94 9.33 -4.60
CA HIS A 17 20.64 8.79 -4.28
C HIS A 17 19.81 9.99 -3.86
N ALA A 18 18.90 10.41 -4.74
CA ALA A 18 17.81 11.26 -4.36
C ALA A 18 17.01 10.49 -3.30
N THR A 19 17.24 10.82 -2.03
CA THR A 19 16.27 10.54 -1.00
C THR A 19 15.02 11.30 -1.41
N THR A 20 13.97 10.57 -1.81
CA THR A 20 12.63 11.14 -1.83
C THR A 20 12.29 11.45 -0.38
N ALA A 21 12.67 12.65 0.07
CA ALA A 21 12.23 13.18 1.34
C ALA A 21 10.70 13.23 1.30
N SER A 22 10.06 12.59 2.27
CA SER A 22 8.67 12.88 2.61
C SER A 22 8.49 14.40 2.66
N PRO A 23 7.36 14.96 2.19
CA PRO A 23 7.14 16.39 2.31
C PRO A 23 7.28 16.78 3.78
N SER A 24 8.26 17.64 4.08
CA SER A 24 8.38 18.27 5.38
C SER A 24 7.03 18.90 5.71
N PRO A 25 6.48 18.73 6.93
CA PRO A 25 5.29 19.47 7.30
C PRO A 25 5.59 20.96 7.14
N ALA A 26 4.64 21.70 6.57
CA ALA A 26 4.72 23.16 6.59
C ALA A 26 4.83 23.56 8.06
N ILE A 27 5.99 24.07 8.46
CA ILE A 27 6.21 24.68 9.77
C ILE A 27 5.45 26.00 9.75
N VAL A 28 4.22 25.96 10.22
CA VAL A 28 3.38 27.13 10.46
C VAL A 28 3.99 27.86 11.66
N LEU A 29 4.25 29.16 11.51
CA LEU A 29 4.64 30.03 12.64
C LEU A 29 3.54 30.00 13.70
N ASP A 30 3.89 29.89 14.98
CA ASP A 30 2.97 29.80 16.13
C ASP A 30 1.82 30.83 16.09
N ASP A 31 2.09 32.05 15.61
CA ASP A 31 1.08 33.12 15.52
C ASP A 31 -0.07 32.85 14.54
N TYR A 32 0.07 31.88 13.63
CA TYR A 32 -0.98 31.50 12.66
C TYR A 32 -1.79 30.27 13.07
N ILE A 33 -1.44 29.59 14.17
CA ILE A 33 -2.18 28.40 14.66
C ILE A 33 -3.62 28.77 15.08
N HIS A 34 -3.81 29.95 15.66
CA HIS A 34 -5.12 30.39 16.17
C HIS A 34 -6.13 30.78 15.08
N LEU A 35 -5.67 31.05 13.85
CA LEU A 35 -6.55 31.34 12.70
C LEU A 35 -6.90 30.09 11.89
N MET A 36 -6.33 28.93 12.23
CA MET A 36 -6.69 27.67 11.59
C MET A 36 -7.94 27.11 12.28
N PRO A 37 -8.99 26.76 11.53
CA PRO A 37 -10.17 26.17 12.15
C PRO A 37 -9.76 24.79 12.71
N HIS A 38 -10.07 24.54 13.99
CA HIS A 38 -9.65 23.33 14.72
C HIS A 38 -10.05 22.01 14.05
N ASN A 39 -10.98 22.04 13.10
CA ASN A 39 -11.36 20.89 12.26
C ASN A 39 -10.33 20.54 11.17
N THR A 40 -9.33 21.39 10.88
CA THR A 40 -8.29 21.11 9.87
C THR A 40 -7.12 20.28 10.40
N LEU A 41 -6.98 20.16 11.72
CA LEU A 41 -5.93 19.34 12.34
C LEU A 41 -6.27 17.84 12.36
N PHE A 42 -7.53 17.47 12.10
CA PHE A 42 -7.98 16.07 12.03
C PHE A 42 -8.09 15.53 10.61
N PHE A 43 -7.99 16.36 9.57
CA PHE A 43 -7.77 15.90 8.20
C PHE A 43 -6.28 15.61 7.99
N ARG A 44 -5.73 14.65 8.76
CA ARG A 44 -4.56 13.93 8.30
C ARG A 44 -5.02 13.21 7.04
N ARG A 45 -4.80 13.81 5.86
CA ARG A 45 -4.96 13.13 4.56
C ARG A 45 -4.16 11.83 4.69
N GLN A 46 -4.86 10.74 4.99
CA GLN A 46 -4.29 9.41 4.91
C GLN A 46 -3.89 9.29 3.45
N ALA A 47 -2.60 9.36 3.17
CA ALA A 47 -2.11 9.14 1.82
C ALA A 47 -2.62 7.75 1.44
N SER A 48 -3.55 7.67 0.49
CA SER A 48 -4.06 6.39 0.02
C SER A 48 -2.85 5.57 -0.44
N PRO A 49 -2.70 4.33 0.05
CA PRO A 49 -1.55 3.51 -0.30
C PRO A 49 -1.50 3.33 -1.81
N SER A 50 -0.34 3.55 -2.44
CA SER A 50 -0.18 3.27 -3.87
C SER A 50 -0.06 1.78 -4.17
N ASN A 51 0.29 0.98 -3.17
CA ASN A 51 0.47 -0.47 -3.26
C ASN A 51 -0.02 -1.13 -1.96
N LEU A 52 -0.91 -2.11 -2.07
CA LEU A 52 -1.39 -2.91 -0.93
C LEU A 52 -0.60 -4.21 -0.71
N GLN A 53 0.35 -4.55 -1.58
CA GLN A 53 1.26 -5.67 -1.38
C GLN A 53 2.31 -5.31 -0.32
N THR A 54 2.28 -6.02 0.81
CA THR A 54 3.11 -5.79 2.00
C THR A 54 4.30 -6.73 2.07
N PHE A 55 4.28 -7.83 1.32
CA PHE A 55 5.36 -8.82 1.31
C PHE A 55 6.54 -8.32 0.48
N THR A 56 7.73 -8.28 1.10
CA THR A 56 8.94 -7.68 0.51
C THR A 56 10.04 -8.68 0.17
N GLN A 57 9.94 -9.93 0.62
CA GLN A 57 10.97 -10.94 0.34
C GLN A 57 10.94 -11.36 -1.13
N SER A 58 12.11 -11.59 -1.72
CA SER A 58 12.30 -11.81 -3.16
C SER A 58 13.36 -12.88 -3.47
N LEU A 59 13.07 -14.13 -3.15
CA LEU A 59 13.90 -15.28 -3.54
C LEU A 59 14.12 -15.29 -5.06
N GLY A 60 15.37 -15.50 -5.48
CA GLY A 60 15.74 -15.43 -6.89
C GLY A 60 15.62 -14.03 -7.52
N GLY A 61 15.53 -12.97 -6.70
CA GLY A 61 15.34 -11.59 -7.17
C GLY A 61 13.91 -11.29 -7.63
N VAL A 62 12.95 -12.17 -7.34
CA VAL A 62 11.56 -12.04 -7.80
C VAL A 62 10.66 -11.53 -6.66
N SER A 63 10.24 -10.27 -6.75
CA SER A 63 9.28 -9.67 -5.83
C SER A 63 7.83 -9.93 -6.24
N ALA A 64 6.91 -9.89 -5.27
CA ALA A 64 5.48 -9.89 -5.55
C ALA A 64 5.07 -8.60 -6.26
N LEU A 65 4.14 -8.72 -7.20
CA LEU A 65 3.67 -7.59 -7.99
C LEU A 65 2.84 -6.64 -7.12
N PRO A 66 2.88 -5.33 -7.37
CA PRO A 66 2.06 -4.41 -6.61
C PRO A 66 0.58 -4.68 -6.83
N ILE A 67 -0.22 -4.44 -5.80
CA ILE A 67 -1.67 -4.39 -5.87
C ILE A 67 -2.02 -2.91 -5.90
N THR A 68 -2.46 -2.40 -7.05
CA THR A 68 -2.73 -0.98 -7.29
C THR A 68 -4.23 -0.73 -7.44
N SER A 69 -4.65 0.54 -7.39
CA SER A 69 -6.01 0.90 -7.75
C SER A 69 -6.20 0.77 -9.25
N SER A 70 -7.27 0.10 -9.68
CA SER A 70 -7.66 0.02 -11.09
C SER A 70 -8.39 1.28 -11.57
N GLY A 71 -8.84 2.13 -10.65
CA GLY A 71 -9.76 3.24 -10.93
C GLY A 71 -11.21 2.81 -11.22
N ASN A 72 -11.55 1.52 -11.17
CA ASN A 72 -12.90 1.01 -11.34
C ASN A 72 -13.51 0.62 -9.99
N ALA A 73 -14.60 1.28 -9.58
CA ALA A 73 -15.27 1.02 -8.30
C ALA A 73 -15.81 -0.42 -8.15
N GLU A 74 -16.21 -1.10 -9.23
CA GLU A 74 -16.69 -2.48 -9.19
C GLU A 74 -15.55 -3.51 -9.07
N ARG A 75 -14.35 -3.14 -9.50
CA ARG A 75 -13.16 -4.00 -9.51
C ARG A 75 -11.92 -3.21 -9.09
N PRO A 76 -11.86 -2.69 -7.85
CA PRO A 76 -10.94 -1.63 -7.46
C PRO A 76 -9.47 -2.05 -7.38
N PHE A 77 -9.18 -3.36 -7.36
CA PHE A 77 -7.82 -3.87 -7.25
C PHE A 77 -7.29 -4.27 -8.62
N GLU A 78 -6.03 -3.93 -8.92
CA GLU A 78 -5.33 -4.35 -10.13
C GLU A 78 -3.99 -4.99 -9.78
N VAL A 79 -3.66 -6.06 -10.51
CA VAL A 79 -2.35 -6.71 -10.50
C VAL A 79 -2.00 -7.05 -11.94
N ASP A 80 -1.00 -6.38 -12.51
CA ASP A 80 -0.51 -6.67 -13.88
C ASP A 80 -1.61 -6.60 -14.95
N GLY A 81 -2.51 -5.61 -14.83
CA GLY A 81 -3.68 -5.44 -15.71
C GLY A 81 -4.85 -6.38 -15.44
N ASP A 82 -4.70 -7.43 -14.61
CA ASP A 82 -5.82 -8.21 -14.10
C ASP A 82 -6.51 -7.41 -12.98
N THR A 83 -7.82 -7.18 -13.08
CA THR A 83 -8.58 -6.47 -12.03
C THR A 83 -9.36 -7.43 -11.14
N PHE A 84 -9.71 -7.04 -9.91
CA PHE A 84 -10.41 -7.87 -8.93
C PHE A 84 -11.40 -7.04 -8.10
N ASN A 85 -12.47 -7.69 -7.65
CA ASN A 85 -13.49 -7.09 -6.78
C ASN A 85 -13.13 -7.12 -5.29
N ASP A 86 -12.19 -7.99 -4.88
CA ASP A 86 -11.74 -8.09 -3.49
C ASP A 86 -10.21 -8.18 -3.37
N PHE A 87 -9.70 -7.68 -2.23
CA PHE A 87 -8.27 -7.63 -1.93
C PHE A 87 -7.64 -9.01 -1.81
N ALA A 88 -8.33 -10.00 -1.23
CA ALA A 88 -7.75 -11.31 -0.97
C ALA A 88 -7.43 -12.04 -2.28
N THR A 89 -8.33 -11.96 -3.26
CA THR A 89 -8.11 -12.52 -4.61
C THR A 89 -6.97 -11.81 -5.34
N ALA A 90 -6.91 -10.47 -5.26
CA ALA A 90 -5.81 -9.69 -5.84
C ALA A 90 -4.45 -10.02 -5.18
N ALA A 91 -4.43 -10.14 -3.86
CA ALA A 91 -3.25 -10.51 -3.09
C ALA A 91 -2.75 -11.91 -3.44
N GLN A 92 -3.66 -12.88 -3.53
CA GLN A 92 -3.30 -14.22 -3.98
C GLN A 92 -2.74 -14.20 -5.40
N ARG A 93 -3.35 -13.43 -6.32
CA ARG A 93 -2.83 -13.26 -7.67
C ARG A 93 -1.40 -12.73 -7.68
N SER A 94 -1.13 -11.70 -6.88
CA SER A 94 0.22 -11.11 -6.74
C SER A 94 1.24 -12.14 -6.24
N CYS A 95 0.90 -12.92 -5.21
CA CYS A 95 1.77 -13.98 -4.67
C CYS A 95 1.95 -15.15 -5.66
N ASP A 96 0.91 -15.55 -6.40
CA ASP A 96 1.00 -16.59 -7.42
C ASP A 96 1.90 -16.17 -8.60
N ARG A 97 1.81 -14.90 -9.02
CA ARG A 97 2.72 -14.33 -10.04
C ARG A 97 4.17 -14.36 -9.57
N GLN A 98 4.42 -14.01 -8.30
CA GLN A 98 5.75 -14.14 -7.69
C GLN A 98 6.25 -15.59 -7.73
N ALA A 99 5.45 -16.54 -7.26
CA ALA A 99 5.84 -17.94 -7.16
C ALA A 99 6.17 -18.55 -8.53
N ASN A 100 5.38 -18.22 -9.55
CA ASN A 100 5.62 -18.66 -10.93
C ASN A 100 6.93 -18.09 -11.48
N ALA A 101 7.20 -16.80 -11.28
CA ALA A 101 8.44 -16.17 -11.72
C ALA A 101 9.66 -16.68 -10.93
N CYS A 102 9.53 -16.89 -9.62
CA CYS A 102 10.56 -17.52 -8.79
C CYS A 102 10.85 -18.94 -9.27
N SER A 103 9.82 -19.73 -9.55
CA SER A 103 9.96 -21.11 -10.04
C SER A 103 10.64 -21.16 -11.41
N LYS A 104 10.34 -20.20 -12.29
CA LYS A 104 11.06 -20.01 -13.55
C LYS A 104 12.53 -19.72 -13.30
N ALA A 105 12.86 -18.79 -12.40
CA ALA A 105 14.24 -18.46 -12.05
C ALA A 105 14.99 -19.67 -11.45
N ALA A 106 14.35 -20.45 -10.57
CA ALA A 106 14.92 -21.68 -10.02
C ALA A 106 15.23 -22.69 -11.12
N ASN A 107 14.29 -22.92 -12.04
CA ASN A 107 14.47 -23.83 -13.17
C ASN A 107 15.56 -23.35 -14.14
N ASP A 108 15.61 -22.06 -14.46
CA ASP A 108 16.64 -21.46 -15.31
C ASP A 108 18.04 -21.61 -14.67
N GLY A 109 18.13 -21.51 -13.35
CA GLY A 109 19.34 -21.77 -12.56
C GLY A 109 19.67 -23.26 -12.38
N GLY A 110 18.91 -24.16 -13.00
CA GLY A 110 19.06 -25.61 -12.86
C GLY A 110 18.81 -26.11 -11.43
N ASN A 111 18.01 -25.37 -10.66
CA ASN A 111 17.68 -25.64 -9.27
C ASN A 111 18.93 -25.75 -8.37
N LYS A 112 20.01 -25.01 -8.61
CA LYS A 112 21.26 -25.17 -7.83
C LYS A 112 21.32 -24.27 -6.61
N GLU A 113 20.96 -23.01 -6.77
CA GLU A 113 21.02 -21.98 -5.72
C GLU A 113 19.80 -22.04 -4.80
N PHE A 114 18.62 -22.23 -5.38
CA PHE A 114 17.36 -22.47 -4.71
C PHE A 114 16.48 -23.37 -5.58
N LYS A 115 15.43 -23.94 -5.00
CA LYS A 115 14.53 -24.90 -5.64
C LYS A 115 13.15 -24.29 -5.83
N VAL A 116 12.36 -24.89 -6.74
CA VAL A 116 10.92 -24.60 -6.88
C VAL A 116 10.18 -24.71 -5.53
N ASN A 117 10.52 -25.71 -4.70
CA ASN A 117 9.91 -25.86 -3.37
C ASN A 117 10.21 -24.70 -2.40
N ASP A 118 11.30 -23.96 -2.61
CA ASP A 118 11.60 -22.75 -1.83
C ASP A 118 10.71 -21.58 -2.27
N CYS A 119 10.35 -21.54 -3.56
CA CYS A 119 9.36 -20.60 -4.09
C CYS A 119 7.95 -20.88 -3.56
N ASP A 120 7.58 -22.15 -3.36
CA ASP A 120 6.30 -22.52 -2.73
C ASP A 120 6.25 -22.06 -1.27
N GLN A 121 7.36 -22.19 -0.53
CA GLN A 121 7.47 -21.66 0.83
C GLN A 121 7.35 -20.13 0.84
N GLN A 122 8.01 -19.45 -0.10
CA GLN A 122 7.89 -18.00 -0.25
C GLN A 122 6.44 -17.58 -0.56
N LYS A 123 5.73 -18.33 -1.43
CA LYS A 123 4.33 -18.09 -1.74
C LYS A 123 3.45 -18.17 -0.50
N ASN A 124 3.66 -19.16 0.35
CA ASN A 124 2.91 -19.31 1.60
C ASN A 124 3.16 -18.11 2.53
N ALA A 125 4.43 -17.71 2.69
CA ALA A 125 4.79 -16.53 3.47
C ALA A 125 4.18 -15.23 2.90
N CYS A 126 4.15 -15.09 1.57
CA CYS A 126 3.49 -13.97 0.89
C CYS A 126 1.99 -13.93 1.21
N ASN A 127 1.30 -15.06 1.07
CA ASN A 127 -0.12 -15.15 1.37
C ASN A 127 -0.41 -14.86 2.85
N ASP A 128 0.42 -15.33 3.77
CA ASP A 128 0.23 -15.09 5.21
C ASP A 128 0.50 -13.63 5.60
N ALA A 129 1.48 -12.99 4.97
CA ALA A 129 1.72 -11.55 5.12
C ALA A 129 0.52 -10.72 4.62
N GLN A 130 -0.09 -11.13 3.50
CA GLN A 130 -1.25 -10.47 2.93
C GLN A 130 -2.53 -10.68 3.76
N LYS A 131 -2.74 -11.88 4.32
CA LYS A 131 -3.83 -12.13 5.28
C LYS A 131 -3.69 -11.28 6.56
N SER A 132 -2.47 -10.91 6.92
CA SER A 132 -2.16 -10.09 8.11
C SER A 132 -2.10 -8.59 7.79
N ALA A 133 -2.38 -8.18 6.55
CA ALA A 133 -2.34 -6.78 6.16
C ALA A 133 -3.43 -5.97 6.90
N THR A 134 -3.03 -4.83 7.47
CA THR A 134 -3.95 -3.93 8.19
C THR A 134 -4.65 -2.93 7.27
N VAL A 135 -4.13 -2.74 6.05
CA VAL A 135 -4.70 -1.88 5.02
C VAL A 135 -4.99 -2.75 3.80
N THR A 136 -6.27 -2.92 3.49
CA THR A 136 -6.76 -3.82 2.42
C THR A 136 -7.66 -3.09 1.43
N SER A 137 -7.69 -1.76 1.48
CA SER A 137 -8.44 -0.91 0.55
C SER A 137 -7.64 0.35 0.23
N PHE A 138 -7.86 0.87 -0.97
CA PHE A 138 -7.44 2.23 -1.32
C PHE A 138 -8.48 3.15 -0.70
N GLY A 139 -8.14 3.83 0.40
CA GLY A 139 -9.06 4.73 1.09
C GLY A 139 -9.84 5.58 0.07
N GLN A 140 -11.18 5.53 0.16
CA GLN A 140 -12.10 5.97 -0.89
C GLN A 140 -11.65 7.27 -1.54
N ALA A 141 -11.06 7.14 -2.73
CA ALA A 141 -10.87 8.28 -3.61
C ALA A 141 -12.20 8.53 -4.31
N ASP A 142 -13.11 9.24 -3.62
CA ASP A 142 -14.42 9.78 -4.07
C ASP A 142 -15.70 9.30 -3.34
N ALA A 143 -15.82 9.62 -2.05
CA ALA A 143 -17.15 9.75 -1.45
C ALA A 143 -17.90 10.99 -1.99
N ASN A 144 -18.19 11.03 -3.30
CA ASN A 144 -19.23 11.87 -3.91
C ASN A 144 -19.91 11.16 -5.09
N ALA A 145 -20.00 9.83 -5.03
CA ALA A 145 -21.00 9.07 -5.78
C ALA A 145 -22.14 8.75 -4.82
N GLY A 146 -23.33 9.29 -5.11
CA GLY A 146 -24.53 9.14 -4.30
C GLY A 146 -24.84 7.68 -3.97
N GLY A 147 -25.35 7.49 -2.75
CA GLY A 147 -25.46 6.20 -2.09
C GLY A 147 -26.25 5.12 -2.82
N GLY A 148 -25.78 3.89 -2.63
CA GLY A 148 -26.52 2.64 -2.82
C GLY A 148 -25.91 1.61 -1.88
N GLY A 149 -26.59 1.34 -0.77
CA GLY A 149 -26.10 0.45 0.28
C GLY A 149 -25.82 -0.96 -0.24
N GLY A 150 -24.58 -1.41 -0.05
CA GLY A 150 -24.14 -2.77 -0.27
C GLY A 150 -23.42 -3.28 0.97
N ASN A 151 -24.13 -4.00 1.83
CA ASN A 151 -23.56 -4.67 2.99
C ASN A 151 -22.73 -5.86 2.52
N ASN A 152 -21.42 -5.71 2.42
CA ASN A 152 -20.50 -6.84 2.30
C ASN A 152 -19.48 -6.78 3.43
N ASN A 153 -19.68 -7.67 4.40
CA ASN A 153 -18.80 -7.89 5.53
C ASN A 153 -17.46 -8.44 5.02
N ASN A 154 -16.49 -7.56 4.81
CA ASN A 154 -15.07 -7.92 4.91
C ASN A 154 -14.35 -6.78 5.63
N GLY A 155 -13.88 -7.08 6.84
CA GLY A 155 -13.41 -6.09 7.80
C GLY A 155 -12.14 -5.39 7.34
N ALA A 156 -12.27 -4.12 7.01
CA ALA A 156 -11.23 -3.11 7.15
C ALA A 156 -11.91 -1.74 7.31
N GLY A 157 -12.11 -1.32 8.56
CA GLY A 157 -12.33 0.06 8.97
C GLY A 157 -13.17 0.94 8.04
N VAL A 158 -14.36 0.50 7.65
CA VAL A 158 -15.41 1.47 7.32
C VAL A 158 -16.02 1.82 8.65
N ILE A 159 -15.49 2.86 9.26
CA ILE A 159 -16.26 3.60 10.23
C ILE A 159 -17.44 4.16 9.43
N ALA A 160 -18.56 3.44 9.37
CA ALA A 160 -19.73 3.95 8.72
C ALA A 160 -20.22 5.11 9.58
N SER A 161 -20.01 6.34 9.11
CA SER A 161 -20.63 7.56 9.61
C SER A 161 -22.09 7.26 9.93
N THR A 162 -22.38 7.02 11.21
CA THR A 162 -23.73 6.66 11.64
C THR A 162 -24.40 7.93 12.09
N ASN A 163 -25.53 8.25 11.47
CA ASN A 163 -26.40 9.34 11.88
C ASN A 163 -27.09 8.93 13.19
N ILE A 164 -26.71 9.56 14.29
CA ILE A 164 -27.27 9.28 15.63
C ILE A 164 -28.51 10.15 15.91
N GLY A 165 -28.88 11.00 14.95
CA GLY A 165 -30.01 11.91 15.01
C GLY A 165 -29.57 13.38 15.14
N PRO A 166 -30.55 14.29 15.28
CA PRO A 166 -30.30 15.73 15.29
C PRO A 166 -29.50 16.16 16.53
N ASP A 167 -28.56 17.09 16.34
CA ASP A 167 -27.84 17.71 17.46
C ASP A 167 -28.84 18.50 18.35
N PRO A 168 -28.90 18.24 19.68
CA PRO A 168 -29.80 18.93 20.60
C PRO A 168 -29.61 20.45 20.67
N GLN A 169 -28.45 20.96 20.29
CA GLN A 169 -28.12 22.39 20.26
C GLN A 169 -28.24 23.00 18.86
N PHE A 170 -28.17 22.18 17.81
CA PHE A 170 -28.24 22.60 16.41
C PHE A 170 -29.09 21.61 15.60
N PRO A 171 -30.43 21.66 15.71
CA PRO A 171 -31.32 20.64 15.15
C PRO A 171 -31.30 20.54 13.61
N ASP A 172 -30.67 21.50 12.93
CA ASP A 172 -30.48 21.50 11.48
C ASP A 172 -29.22 20.72 11.05
N PHE A 173 -28.37 20.30 11.99
CA PHE A 173 -27.17 19.52 11.73
C PHE A 173 -27.28 18.16 12.44
N ASP A 174 -27.17 17.10 11.65
CA ASP A 174 -27.17 15.74 12.19
C ASP A 174 -25.81 15.41 12.80
N LEU A 175 -25.83 14.80 13.99
CA LEU A 175 -24.62 14.35 14.64
C LEU A 175 -24.17 13.03 13.98
N ILE A 176 -23.04 13.10 13.30
CA ILE A 176 -22.38 11.95 12.68
C ILE A 176 -21.33 11.43 13.65
N CYS A 177 -21.44 10.15 14.04
CA CYS A 177 -20.35 9.48 14.71
C CYS A 177 -19.49 8.72 13.70
N ASP A 178 -18.28 9.21 13.52
CA ASP A 178 -17.15 8.40 13.07
C ASP A 178 -16.47 7.81 14.32
N ALA A 179 -16.61 6.50 14.53
CA ALA A 179 -15.83 5.71 15.49
C ALA A 179 -14.32 5.64 15.18
#